data_AF-A0ABD3ASW8-F1
#
_entry.id   AF-A0ABD3ASW8-F1
#
_cell.length_a   1.000
_cell.length_b   1.000
_cell.length_c   1.000
_cell.angle_alpha   90.00
_cell.angle_beta   90.00
_cell.angle_gamma   90.00
#
_symmetry.space_group_name_H-M   'P 1'
#
loop_
_entity.id
_entity.type
_entity.pdbx_description
1 polymer ?
#
loop_
_entity_poly.entity_id
_entity_poly.type
_entity_poly.pdbx_seq_one_letter_code
_entity_poly.pdbx_strand_id
1 'polypeptide(L)'
;MDLYQWEGFWYTLPWLQAAIAAQSDFIAQDDDVILASPTKAGSTWLKALIPCIMMSNNYNNNDDPLIENHPNDLMPSLEFQIFKTNNSNYYNYLSNSSTTSSPRLFRTHVPYSMLSESIKKSGCKIVYITRDPKDVFVSLWYFMNSATRRPDGESETEPYPVEKGFDSFCRGVHIFGPFHDHVLEYWKESLARPEKILFLRYEEMKKDPRKLERHTPMHSSYVNDSYLV
;
A
#
# COMPACT_ATOMS: atom_id res chain seq x y z
N MET A 1 -12.60 -3.70 19.08
CA MET A 1 -11.40 -4.24 18.41
C MET A 1 -10.21 -3.70 19.17
N ASP A 2 -9.42 -4.58 19.78
CA ASP A 2 -8.27 -4.17 20.58
C ASP A 2 -7.10 -3.78 19.68
N LEU A 3 -6.41 -2.69 20.06
CA LEU A 3 -5.23 -2.19 19.38
C LEU A 3 -4.01 -2.35 20.28
N TYR A 4 -2.90 -2.76 19.67
CA TYR A 4 -1.61 -2.98 20.29
C TYR A 4 -0.63 -1.97 19.71
N GLN A 5 0.14 -1.32 20.59
CA GLN A 5 1.18 -0.40 20.17
C GLN A 5 2.50 -1.15 19.98
N TRP A 6 3.14 -0.95 18.84
CA TRP A 6 4.47 -1.46 18.53
C TRP A 6 5.27 -0.34 17.87
N GLU A 7 6.40 0.03 18.50
CA GLU A 7 7.29 1.11 18.03
C GLU A 7 6.56 2.42 17.71
N GLY A 8 5.58 2.79 18.55
CA GLY A 8 4.82 4.03 18.41
C GLY A 8 3.57 3.93 17.53
N PHE A 9 3.38 2.84 16.77
CA PHE A 9 2.23 2.67 15.86
C PHE A 9 1.23 1.61 16.35
N TRP A 10 -0.02 1.73 15.92
CA TRP A 10 -1.13 0.91 16.42
C TRP A 10 -1.61 -0.15 15.43
N TYR A 11 -1.76 -1.38 15.89
CA TYR A 11 -2.13 -2.54 15.07
C TYR A 11 -3.20 -3.38 15.75
N THR A 12 -3.97 -4.14 14.97
CA THR A 12 -4.68 -5.31 15.50
C THR A 12 -3.69 -6.46 15.62
N LEU A 13 -3.98 -7.45 16.48
CA LEU A 13 -3.07 -8.57 16.68
C LEU A 13 -2.66 -9.29 15.37
N PRO A 14 -3.56 -9.59 14.42
CA PRO A 14 -3.16 -10.25 13.17
C PRO A 14 -2.25 -9.37 12.31
N TRP A 15 -2.52 -8.07 12.21
CA TRP A 15 -1.68 -7.15 11.44
C TRP A 15 -0.35 -6.85 12.13
N LEU A 16 -0.29 -6.87 13.46
CA LEU A 16 0.95 -6.76 14.20
C LEU A 16 1.87 -7.94 13.91
N GLN A 17 1.35 -9.16 14.03
CA GLN A 17 2.12 -10.38 13.75
C GLN A 17 2.63 -10.39 12.30
N ALA A 18 1.77 -10.02 11.35
CA ALA A 18 2.14 -9.94 9.94
C ALA A 18 3.16 -8.83 9.65
N ALA A 19 3.06 -7.67 10.30
CA ALA A 19 4.03 -6.58 10.14
C ALA A 19 5.40 -6.95 10.70
N ILE A 20 5.46 -7.62 11.86
CA ILE A 20 6.71 -8.13 12.43
C ILE A 20 7.36 -9.15 11.48
N ALA A 21 6.58 -10.12 10.99
CA ALA A 21 7.09 -11.12 10.04
C ALA A 21 7.55 -10.49 8.71
N ALA A 22 6.79 -9.53 8.18
CA ALA A 22 7.19 -8.79 6.99
C ALA A 22 8.49 -7.99 7.22
N GLN A 23 8.66 -7.40 8.40
CA GLN A 23 9.87 -6.66 8.74
C GLN A 23 11.10 -7.59 8.80
N SER A 24 10.97 -8.77 9.39
CA SER A 24 12.10 -9.70 9.56
C SER A 24 12.40 -10.52 8.30
N ASP A 25 11.38 -10.98 7.59
CA ASP A 25 11.51 -12.09 6.64
C ASP A 25 11.33 -11.68 5.18
N PHE A 26 10.80 -10.48 4.91
CA PHE A 26 10.70 -9.98 3.55
C PHE A 26 12.08 -9.62 2.99
N ILE A 27 12.41 -10.17 1.82
CA ILE A 27 13.65 -9.90 1.10
C ILE A 27 13.32 -9.15 -0.19
N ALA A 28 13.56 -7.84 -0.16
CA ALA A 28 13.39 -6.98 -1.33
C ALA A 28 14.43 -7.28 -2.41
N GLN A 29 14.00 -7.20 -3.67
CA GLN A 29 14.84 -7.15 -4.86
C GLN A 29 14.98 -5.69 -5.32
N ASP A 30 16.03 -5.39 -6.08
CA ASP A 30 16.33 -4.01 -6.48
C ASP A 30 15.31 -3.41 -7.47
N ASP A 31 14.54 -4.25 -8.15
CA ASP A 31 13.51 -3.89 -9.11
C ASP A 31 12.08 -4.00 -8.54
N ASP A 32 11.92 -4.39 -7.27
CA ASP A 32 10.60 -4.41 -6.62
C ASP A 32 9.96 -3.02 -6.61
N VAL A 33 8.63 -3.01 -6.68
CA VAL A 33 7.81 -1.80 -6.54
C VAL A 33 6.83 -1.95 -5.38
N ILE A 34 6.90 -1.03 -4.43
CA ILE A 34 6.07 -1.06 -3.22
C ILE A 34 5.15 0.15 -3.19
N LEU A 35 3.84 -0.10 -3.25
CA LEU A 35 2.82 0.92 -2.99
C LEU A 35 2.58 1.05 -1.49
N ALA A 36 3.02 2.16 -0.90
CA ALA A 36 2.82 2.48 0.50
C ALA A 36 1.73 3.56 0.68
N SER A 37 0.92 3.45 1.73
CA SER A 37 -0.09 4.47 2.04
C SER A 37 -0.64 4.32 3.46
N PRO A 38 -1.10 5.39 4.11
CA PRO A 38 -2.00 5.24 5.24
C PRO A 38 -3.26 4.49 4.80
N THR A 39 -3.89 3.75 5.72
CA THR A 39 -5.15 3.09 5.39
C THR A 39 -6.17 4.11 4.86
N LYS A 40 -6.86 3.74 3.78
CA LYS A 40 -7.94 4.54 3.16
C LYS A 40 -7.52 5.85 2.49
N ALA A 41 -6.21 6.07 2.27
CA ALA A 41 -5.69 7.23 1.54
C ALA A 41 -5.76 7.12 0.00
N GLY A 42 -6.56 6.18 -0.56
CA GLY A 42 -6.75 6.06 -2.01
C GLY A 42 -5.85 5.06 -2.73
N SER A 43 -5.22 4.12 -2.00
CA SER A 43 -4.36 3.09 -2.62
C SER A 43 -5.08 2.21 -3.63
N THR A 44 -6.40 2.01 -3.52
CA THR A 44 -7.18 1.21 -4.49
C THR A 44 -6.98 1.66 -5.93
N TRP A 45 -6.89 2.97 -6.19
CA TRP A 45 -6.68 3.47 -7.53
C TRP A 45 -5.29 3.11 -8.07
N LEU A 46 -4.26 3.26 -7.23
CA LEU A 46 -2.88 2.95 -7.61
C LEU A 46 -2.61 1.45 -7.75
N LYS A 47 -3.37 0.58 -7.06
CA LYS A 47 -3.30 -0.87 -7.22
C LYS A 47 -3.68 -1.34 -8.64
N ALA A 48 -4.49 -0.56 -9.35
CA ALA A 48 -4.85 -0.84 -10.72
C ALA A 48 -3.87 -0.17 -11.70
N LEU A 49 -3.55 1.10 -11.45
CA LEU A 49 -2.70 1.88 -12.37
C LEU A 49 -1.25 1.38 -12.45
N ILE A 50 -0.63 1.04 -11.32
CA ILE A 50 0.78 0.64 -11.29
C ILE A 50 1.01 -0.63 -12.13
N PRO A 51 0.25 -1.72 -11.96
CA PRO A 51 0.37 -2.90 -12.83
C PRO A 51 0.16 -2.57 -14.30
N CYS A 52 -0.86 -1.79 -14.67
CA CYS A 52 -1.10 -1.42 -16.07
C CYS A 52 0.09 -0.68 -16.69
N ILE A 53 0.68 0.29 -15.98
CA ILE A 53 1.85 1.04 -16.46
C ILE A 53 3.08 0.13 -16.59
N MET A 54 3.24 -0.84 -15.69
CA MET A 54 4.39 -1.75 -15.70
C MET A 54 4.28 -2.84 -16.76
N MET A 55 3.06 -3.29 -17.04
CA MET A 55 2.79 -4.38 -17.96
C MET A 55 2.52 -3.89 -19.39
N SER A 56 2.24 -2.61 -19.62
CA SER A 56 1.93 -2.05 -20.94
C SER A 56 3.03 -2.25 -21.99
N ASN A 57 4.26 -2.53 -21.59
CA ASN A 57 5.38 -2.77 -22.51
C ASN A 57 5.52 -4.25 -22.94
N ASN A 58 4.87 -5.19 -22.24
CA ASN A 58 5.05 -6.62 -22.45
C ASN A 58 3.88 -7.30 -23.15
N TYR A 59 2.74 -6.62 -23.28
CA TYR A 59 1.53 -7.20 -23.85
C TYR A 59 1.20 -6.56 -25.20
N ASN A 60 0.86 -7.41 -26.19
CA ASN A 60 0.12 -6.93 -27.36
C ASN A 60 -1.17 -6.28 -26.85
N ASN A 61 -1.65 -5.22 -27.52
CA ASN A 61 -2.76 -4.31 -27.13
C ASN A 61 -4.08 -4.94 -26.60
N ASN A 62 -4.22 -6.26 -26.47
CA ASN A 62 -5.42 -6.97 -26.05
C ASN A 62 -5.35 -7.63 -24.65
N ASP A 63 -4.19 -7.66 -23.97
CA ASP A 63 -4.05 -8.36 -22.68
C ASP A 63 -3.95 -7.35 -21.52
N ASP A 64 -5.09 -6.77 -21.12
CA ASP A 64 -5.16 -5.90 -19.94
C ASP A 64 -5.16 -6.76 -18.66
N PRO A 65 -4.17 -6.60 -17.75
CA PRO A 65 -4.08 -7.41 -16.53
C PRO A 65 -5.30 -7.29 -15.61
N LEU A 66 -6.08 -6.22 -15.73
CA LEU A 66 -7.30 -5.98 -14.95
C LEU A 66 -8.53 -6.75 -15.48
N ILE A 67 -8.47 -7.27 -16.71
CA ILE A 67 -9.53 -8.14 -17.25
C ILE A 67 -9.47 -9.50 -16.57
N GLU A 68 -8.26 -10.04 -16.38
CA GLU A 68 -8.06 -11.39 -15.85
C GLU A 68 -7.89 -11.42 -14.33
N ASN A 69 -7.44 -10.32 -13.71
CA ASN A 69 -7.06 -10.30 -12.31
C ASN A 69 -7.72 -9.15 -11.55
N HIS A 70 -8.12 -9.41 -10.31
CA HIS A 70 -8.57 -8.34 -9.42
C HIS A 70 -7.36 -7.48 -9.00
N PRO A 71 -7.47 -6.13 -8.89
CA PRO A 71 -6.34 -5.26 -8.51
C PRO A 71 -5.63 -5.62 -7.20
N ASN A 72 -6.32 -6.27 -6.27
CA ASN A 72 -5.71 -6.75 -5.03
C ASN A 72 -4.76 -7.94 -5.22
N ASP A 73 -4.91 -8.69 -6.31
CA ASP A 73 -4.09 -9.87 -6.62
C ASP A 73 -2.81 -9.46 -7.36
N LEU A 74 -2.88 -8.37 -8.14
CA LEU A 74 -1.74 -7.78 -8.83
C LEU A 74 -0.76 -7.05 -7.89
N MET A 75 -1.25 -6.52 -6.76
CA MET A 75 -0.43 -5.87 -5.74
C MET A 75 -0.81 -6.39 -4.34
N PRO A 76 -0.34 -7.60 -3.96
CA PRO A 76 -0.64 -8.20 -2.68
C PRO A 76 -0.05 -7.38 -1.52
N SER A 77 -0.83 -7.25 -0.43
CA SER A 77 -0.35 -6.60 0.80
C SER A 77 0.61 -7.49 1.58
N LEU A 78 1.74 -6.91 2.00
CA LEU A 78 2.71 -7.58 2.86
C LEU A 78 2.05 -8.06 4.16
N GLU A 79 1.42 -7.14 4.89
CA GLU A 79 0.84 -7.38 6.22
C GLU A 79 -0.53 -8.08 6.23
N PHE A 80 -1.03 -8.56 5.09
CA PHE A 80 -2.35 -9.23 5.04
C PHE A 80 -2.50 -10.35 4.01
N GLN A 81 -1.78 -10.33 2.89
CA GLN A 81 -1.81 -11.43 1.92
C GLN A 81 -0.55 -12.28 2.03
N ILE A 82 0.61 -11.63 2.10
CA ILE A 82 1.91 -12.32 2.13
C ILE A 82 2.23 -12.89 3.51
N PHE A 83 1.99 -12.14 4.59
CA PHE A 83 2.37 -12.54 5.96
C PHE A 83 1.18 -12.74 6.92
N LYS A 84 -0.04 -12.96 6.40
CA LYS A 84 -1.31 -12.98 7.16
C LYS A 84 -1.29 -13.82 8.45
N THR A 85 -0.60 -14.96 8.46
CA THR A 85 -0.64 -15.94 9.57
C THR A 85 0.65 -16.74 9.79
N ASN A 86 1.72 -16.45 9.03
CA ASN A 86 3.07 -17.06 9.05
C ASN A 86 3.73 -16.85 7.67
N ASN A 87 4.98 -17.29 7.52
CA ASN A 87 5.75 -17.16 6.28
C ASN A 87 5.34 -18.16 5.18
N SER A 88 4.40 -19.07 5.43
CA SER A 88 4.04 -20.10 4.44
C SER A 88 3.47 -19.47 3.16
N ASN A 89 2.68 -18.41 3.30
CA ASN A 89 2.14 -17.67 2.17
C ASN A 89 3.24 -16.94 1.38
N TYR A 90 4.28 -16.44 2.05
CA TYR A 90 5.43 -15.83 1.37
C TYR A 90 6.22 -16.86 0.56
N TYR A 91 6.52 -18.03 1.13
CA TYR A 91 7.21 -19.10 0.38
C TYR A 91 6.35 -19.66 -0.75
N ASN A 92 5.04 -19.83 -0.52
CA ASN A 92 4.10 -20.24 -1.57
C ASN A 92 4.04 -19.20 -2.69
N TYR A 93 3.99 -17.91 -2.34
CA TYR A 93 4.09 -16.82 -3.31
C TYR A 93 5.38 -16.97 -4.12
N LEU A 94 6.55 -16.98 -3.49
CA LEU A 94 7.84 -17.13 -4.18
C LEU A 94 7.97 -18.42 -5.03
N SER A 95 7.28 -19.49 -4.67
CA SER A 95 7.31 -20.75 -5.41
C SER A 95 6.50 -20.74 -6.71
N ASN A 96 5.65 -19.72 -6.92
CA ASN A 96 4.81 -19.60 -8.11
C ASN A 96 5.57 -18.85 -9.21
N SER A 97 5.84 -19.52 -10.34
CA SER A 97 6.69 -19.00 -11.42
C SER A 97 6.17 -17.71 -12.07
N SER A 98 4.85 -17.46 -12.03
CA SER A 98 4.25 -16.21 -12.52
C SER A 98 4.46 -15.02 -11.58
N THR A 99 4.87 -15.26 -10.35
CA THR A 99 5.14 -14.22 -9.33
C THR A 99 6.63 -13.93 -9.15
N THR A 100 7.48 -14.72 -9.81
CA THR A 100 8.93 -14.53 -9.88
C THR A 100 9.37 -13.69 -11.07
N SER A 101 8.46 -13.31 -11.96
CA SER A 101 8.76 -12.36 -13.03
C SER A 101 8.90 -10.95 -12.46
N SER A 102 10.10 -10.40 -12.58
CA SER A 102 10.41 -9.02 -12.24
C SER A 102 9.78 -8.01 -13.21
N PRO A 103 9.38 -6.81 -12.74
CA PRO A 103 9.43 -6.37 -11.33
C PRO A 103 8.27 -6.95 -10.51
N ARG A 104 8.54 -7.35 -9.25
CA ARG A 104 7.47 -7.79 -8.34
C ARG A 104 6.77 -6.57 -7.74
N LEU A 105 5.45 -6.65 -7.66
CA LEU A 105 4.60 -5.56 -7.18
C LEU A 105 4.01 -5.91 -5.81
N PHE A 106 4.22 -5.05 -4.82
CA PHE A 106 3.68 -5.22 -3.47
C PHE A 106 3.00 -3.95 -2.97
N ARG A 107 2.22 -4.08 -1.91
CA ARG A 107 1.73 -2.91 -1.17
C ARG A 107 1.87 -3.08 0.32
N THR A 108 1.80 -1.96 1.04
CA THR A 108 1.77 -1.98 2.50
C THR A 108 1.11 -0.74 3.09
N HIS A 109 0.52 -0.93 4.27
CA HIS A 109 0.08 0.13 5.19
C HIS A 109 1.02 0.32 6.38
N VAL A 110 2.13 -0.41 6.42
CA VAL A 110 3.12 -0.32 7.50
C VAL A 110 3.88 1.02 7.39
N PRO A 111 4.13 1.73 8.51
CA PRO A 111 4.96 2.94 8.54
C PRO A 111 6.38 2.70 8.02
N TYR A 112 7.05 3.76 7.54
CA TYR A 112 8.36 3.60 6.90
C TYR A 112 9.41 3.04 7.86
N SER A 113 9.44 3.54 9.10
CA SER A 113 10.36 3.08 10.13
C SER A 113 10.24 1.57 10.39
N MET A 114 9.04 1.02 10.19
CA MET A 114 8.70 -0.37 10.44
C MET A 114 8.90 -1.29 9.23
N LEU A 115 9.23 -0.77 8.05
CA LEU A 115 9.57 -1.61 6.90
C LEU A 115 10.83 -2.45 7.16
N SER A 116 10.94 -3.57 6.44
CA SER A 116 12.15 -4.39 6.42
C SER A 116 13.38 -3.58 6.03
N GLU A 117 14.51 -3.88 6.67
CA GLU A 117 15.81 -3.30 6.29
C GLU A 117 16.20 -3.65 4.84
N SER A 118 15.73 -4.78 4.30
CA SER A 118 15.94 -5.14 2.90
C SER A 118 15.29 -4.12 1.98
N ILE A 119 14.05 -3.70 2.27
CA ILE A 119 13.33 -2.65 1.53
C ILE A 119 14.08 -1.33 1.64
N LYS A 120 14.56 -0.96 2.83
CA LYS A 120 15.23 0.33 3.03
C LYS A 120 16.57 0.40 2.29
N LYS A 121 17.30 -0.72 2.19
CA LYS A 121 18.66 -0.78 1.64
C LYS A 121 18.74 -1.17 0.16
N SER A 122 17.78 -1.91 -0.38
CA SER A 122 17.78 -2.33 -1.79
C SER A 122 17.54 -1.16 -2.76
N GLY A 123 17.66 -1.42 -4.06
CA GLY A 123 17.29 -0.50 -5.13
C GLY A 123 15.78 -0.31 -5.33
N CYS A 124 14.93 -1.06 -4.60
CA CYS A 124 13.49 -1.09 -4.84
C CYS A 124 12.86 0.30 -4.77
N LYS A 125 11.79 0.49 -5.52
CA LYS A 125 11.07 1.77 -5.58
C LYS A 125 9.84 1.74 -4.69
N ILE A 126 9.58 2.86 -4.04
CA ILE A 126 8.38 3.05 -3.21
C ILE A 126 7.53 4.14 -3.85
N VAL A 127 6.27 3.82 -4.13
CA VAL A 127 5.24 4.82 -4.47
C VAL A 127 4.42 5.05 -3.22
N TYR A 128 4.51 6.24 -2.64
CA TYR A 128 3.72 6.62 -1.48
C TYR A 128 2.54 7.50 -1.89
N ILE A 129 1.33 7.22 -1.39
CA ILE A 129 0.17 8.10 -1.55
C ILE A 129 -0.44 8.49 -0.22
N THR A 130 -0.73 9.79 -0.08
CA THR A 130 -1.51 10.35 1.03
C THR A 130 -2.75 11.10 0.52
N ARG A 131 -3.64 11.47 1.44
CA ARG A 131 -4.91 12.17 1.20
C ARG A 131 -5.20 13.12 2.36
N ASP A 132 -6.08 14.09 2.16
CA ASP A 132 -6.56 14.96 3.26
C ASP A 132 -7.01 14.11 4.47
N PRO A 133 -6.54 14.41 5.69
CA PRO A 133 -6.81 13.59 6.88
C PRO A 133 -8.30 13.49 7.22
N LYS A 134 -9.12 14.51 6.90
CA LYS A 134 -10.56 14.48 7.16
C LYS A 134 -11.24 13.45 6.27
N ASP A 135 -10.84 13.40 5.01
CA ASP A 135 -11.33 12.40 4.05
C ASP A 135 -10.88 10.98 4.42
N VAL A 136 -9.63 10.84 4.89
CA VAL A 136 -9.09 9.57 5.38
C VAL A 136 -9.89 9.07 6.58
N PHE A 137 -10.14 9.94 7.56
CA PHE A 137 -10.94 9.62 8.74
C PHE A 137 -12.34 9.13 8.35
N VAL A 138 -13.07 9.88 7.53
CA VAL A 138 -14.43 9.50 7.11
C VAL A 138 -14.41 8.14 6.41
N SER A 139 -13.46 7.92 5.49
CA SER A 139 -13.35 6.64 4.78
C SER A 139 -12.98 5.47 5.70
N LEU A 140 -12.12 5.70 6.70
CA LEU A 140 -11.75 4.71 7.70
C LEU A 140 -12.93 4.36 8.61
N TRP A 141 -13.66 5.36 9.09
CA TRP A 141 -14.83 5.15 9.93
C TRP A 141 -15.90 4.28 9.24
N TYR A 142 -16.25 4.60 7.99
CA TYR A 142 -17.18 3.77 7.21
C TYR A 142 -16.63 2.36 6.96
N PHE A 143 -15.34 2.23 6.65
CA PHE A 143 -14.71 0.93 6.41
C PHE A 143 -14.77 0.03 7.65
N MET A 144 -14.41 0.56 8.83
CA MET A 144 -14.41 -0.19 10.08
C MET A 144 -15.83 -0.64 10.47
N ASN A 145 -16.82 0.25 10.32
CA ASN A 145 -18.23 -0.09 10.59
C ASN A 145 -18.83 -1.03 9.53
N SER A 146 -18.27 -1.09 8.32
CA SER A 146 -18.68 -2.08 7.31
C SER A 146 -18.09 -3.47 7.58
N ALA A 147 -16.92 -3.53 8.20
CA ALA A 147 -16.23 -4.79 8.50
C ALA A 147 -16.93 -5.61 9.61
N THR A 148 -17.83 -4.99 10.37
CA THR A 148 -18.65 -5.63 11.42
C THR A 148 -20.03 -6.06 10.93
N ARG A 149 -20.34 -5.87 9.65
CA ARG A 149 -21.61 -6.29 9.05
C ARG A 149 -21.54 -7.74 8.61
N ARG A 150 -22.61 -8.47 8.88
CA ARG A 150 -22.85 -9.83 8.40
C ARG A 150 -23.20 -9.83 6.91
N PRO A 151 -23.08 -11.00 6.24
CA PRO A 151 -23.41 -11.13 4.82
C PRO A 151 -24.87 -10.79 4.46
N ASP A 152 -25.79 -10.92 5.42
CA ASP A 152 -27.21 -10.56 5.29
C ASP A 152 -27.47 -9.04 5.46
N GLY A 153 -26.43 -8.25 5.72
CA GLY A 153 -26.49 -6.81 5.90
C GLY A 153 -26.76 -6.36 7.34
N GLU A 154 -27.04 -7.28 8.27
CA GLU A 154 -27.21 -6.94 9.68
C GLU A 154 -25.85 -6.72 10.36
N SER A 155 -25.77 -5.75 11.27
CA SER A 155 -24.54 -5.52 12.04
C SER A 155 -24.60 -6.31 13.34
N GLU A 156 -23.50 -6.97 13.73
CA GLU A 156 -23.44 -7.68 15.01
C GLU A 156 -23.54 -6.73 16.21
N THR A 157 -23.23 -5.46 15.99
CA THR A 157 -23.20 -4.39 16.99
C THR A 157 -23.64 -3.08 16.39
N GLU A 158 -24.07 -2.12 17.22
CA GLU A 158 -24.30 -0.76 16.75
C GLU A 158 -23.01 -0.16 16.13
N PRO A 159 -23.13 0.69 15.10
CA PRO A 159 -21.96 1.36 14.51
C PRO A 159 -21.15 2.10 15.56
N TYR A 160 -19.83 2.07 15.43
CA TYR A 160 -18.95 2.80 16.32
C TYR A 160 -19.24 4.31 16.22
N PRO A 161 -19.47 5.02 17.35
CA PRO A 161 -19.83 6.44 17.31
C PRO A 161 -18.76 7.28 16.59
N VAL A 162 -19.20 8.18 15.72
CA VAL A 162 -18.29 8.99 14.89
C VAL A 162 -17.42 9.92 15.71
N GLU A 163 -17.95 10.47 16.81
CA GLU A 163 -17.23 11.37 17.71
C GLU A 163 -16.08 10.64 18.42
N LYS A 164 -16.32 9.40 18.87
CA LYS A 164 -15.29 8.55 19.47
C LYS A 164 -14.24 8.15 18.43
N GLY A 165 -14.68 7.83 17.22
CA GLY A 165 -13.77 7.51 16.11
C GLY A 165 -12.87 8.70 15.77
N PHE A 166 -13.45 9.90 15.71
CA PHE A 166 -12.74 11.13 15.42
C PHE A 166 -11.73 11.47 16.51
N ASP A 167 -12.14 11.42 17.78
CA ASP A 167 -11.23 11.63 18.92
C ASP A 167 -10.06 10.63 18.90
N SER A 168 -10.33 9.35 18.66
CA SER A 168 -9.30 8.31 18.54
C SER A 168 -8.35 8.60 17.38
N PHE A 169 -8.88 9.02 16.22
CA PHE A 169 -8.07 9.39 15.06
C PHE A 169 -7.16 10.60 15.35
N CYS A 170 -7.69 11.65 15.97
CA CYS A 170 -6.94 12.83 16.38
C CYS A 170 -5.84 12.52 17.40
N ARG A 171 -6.07 11.57 18.31
CA ARG A 171 -5.07 11.07 19.26
C ARG A 171 -4.07 10.09 18.62
N GLY A 172 -4.23 9.76 17.35
CA GLY A 172 -3.37 8.82 16.63
C GLY A 172 -3.62 7.34 16.97
N VAL A 173 -4.64 7.05 17.78
CA VAL A 173 -5.00 5.70 18.22
C VAL A 173 -5.97 5.09 17.22
N HIS A 174 -5.45 4.67 16.07
CA HIS A 174 -6.19 4.00 15.03
C HIS A 174 -5.26 3.07 14.26
N ILE A 175 -5.81 2.19 13.43
CA ILE A 175 -4.97 1.25 12.71
C ILE A 175 -3.91 1.93 11.85
N PHE A 176 -2.66 1.46 11.96
CA PHE A 176 -1.44 2.01 11.36
C PHE A 176 -1.19 3.50 11.69
N GLY A 177 -1.90 4.04 12.69
CA GLY A 177 -1.72 5.39 13.20
C GLY A 177 -0.55 5.49 14.17
N PRO A 178 -0.06 6.70 14.46
CA PRO A 178 -0.71 7.99 14.12
C PRO A 178 -0.58 8.41 12.66
N PHE A 179 -1.67 8.93 12.07
CA PHE A 179 -1.70 9.35 10.66
C PHE A 179 -0.61 10.37 10.30
N HIS A 180 -0.43 11.40 11.14
CA HIS A 180 0.52 12.47 10.85
C HIS A 180 1.96 11.98 10.86
N ASP A 181 2.34 11.15 11.83
CA ASP A 181 3.67 10.56 11.91
C ASP A 181 3.92 9.62 10.73
N HIS A 182 2.94 8.78 10.38
CA HIS A 182 3.01 7.92 9.20
C HIS A 182 3.30 8.73 7.92
N VAL A 183 2.58 9.83 7.70
CA VAL A 183 2.81 10.70 6.52
C VAL A 183 4.17 11.39 6.60
N LEU A 184 4.56 11.86 7.78
CA LEU A 184 5.79 12.61 7.98
C LEU A 184 7.02 11.75 7.74
N GLU A 185 7.01 10.47 8.14
CA GLU A 185 8.12 9.55 7.88
C GLU A 185 8.39 9.40 6.38
N TYR A 186 7.37 9.02 5.61
CA TYR A 186 7.51 8.87 4.15
C TYR A 186 7.82 10.19 3.45
N TRP A 187 7.29 11.31 3.93
CA TRP A 187 7.60 12.63 3.39
C TRP A 187 9.09 12.95 3.56
N LYS A 188 9.63 12.84 4.78
CA LYS A 188 11.06 13.09 5.05
C LYS A 188 11.96 12.19 4.21
N GLU A 189 11.60 10.92 4.10
CA GLU A 189 12.38 9.96 3.32
C GLU A 189 12.32 10.23 1.82
N SER A 190 11.18 10.70 1.30
CA SER A 190 11.07 11.14 -0.10
C SER A 190 11.91 12.36 -0.42
N LEU A 191 12.11 13.26 0.54
CA LEU A 191 13.03 14.40 0.39
C LEU A 191 14.50 13.95 0.43
N ALA A 192 14.82 12.96 1.26
CA ALA A 192 16.18 12.44 1.40
C ALA A 192 16.59 11.53 0.24
N ARG A 193 15.64 10.78 -0.34
CA ARG A 193 15.84 9.76 -1.38
C ARG A 193 14.80 9.88 -2.51
N PRO A 194 14.75 11.02 -3.22
CA PRO A 194 13.75 11.28 -4.25
C PRO A 194 13.80 10.31 -5.44
N GLU A 195 14.95 9.68 -5.68
CA GLU A 195 15.13 8.62 -6.67
C GLU A 195 14.52 7.27 -6.27
N LYS A 196 14.25 7.08 -4.96
CA LYS A 196 13.69 5.86 -4.38
C LYS A 196 12.20 5.97 -4.09
N ILE A 197 11.76 7.12 -3.58
CA ILE A 197 10.39 7.30 -3.07
C ILE A 197 9.67 8.39 -3.85
N LEU A 198 8.65 7.98 -4.61
CA LEU A 198 7.71 8.89 -5.26
C LEU A 198 6.57 9.22 -4.29
N PHE A 199 6.48 10.47 -3.84
CA PHE A 199 5.43 10.93 -2.91
C PHE A 199 4.28 11.59 -3.67
N LEU A 200 3.06 11.05 -3.52
CA LEU A 200 1.85 11.48 -4.21
C LEU A 200 0.77 11.94 -3.24
N ARG A 201 -0.08 12.85 -3.73
CA ARG A 201 -1.31 13.29 -3.05
C ARG A 201 -2.53 12.93 -3.87
N TYR A 202 -3.51 12.31 -3.23
CA TYR A 202 -4.74 11.87 -3.87
C TYR A 202 -5.48 13.00 -4.59
N GLU A 203 -5.53 14.20 -3.99
CA GLU A 203 -6.22 15.36 -4.57
C GLU A 203 -5.54 15.85 -5.84
N GLU A 204 -4.22 15.73 -5.94
CA GLU A 204 -3.45 16.09 -7.13
C GLU A 204 -3.62 15.06 -8.23
N MET A 205 -3.56 13.77 -7.86
CA MET A 205 -3.84 12.67 -8.77
C MET A 205 -5.26 12.79 -9.36
N LYS A 206 -6.26 13.14 -8.55
CA LYS A 206 -7.64 13.34 -9.02
C LYS A 206 -7.78 14.49 -10.01
N LYS A 207 -6.97 15.55 -9.85
CA LYS A 207 -6.94 16.70 -10.78
C LYS A 207 -6.21 16.37 -12.08
N ASP A 208 -5.12 15.60 -11.99
CA ASP A 208 -4.33 15.19 -13.14
C ASP A 208 -3.80 13.75 -12.97
N PRO A 209 -4.56 12.75 -13.46
CA PRO A 209 -4.20 11.34 -13.34
C PRO A 209 -2.86 10.97 -13.99
N ARG A 210 -2.48 11.70 -15.05
CA ARG A 210 -1.23 11.46 -15.79
C ARG A 210 0.03 11.85 -15.00
N LYS A 211 -0.13 12.43 -13.80
CA LYS A 211 0.99 12.75 -12.92
C LYS A 211 1.80 11.50 -12.55
N LEU A 212 1.15 10.34 -12.42
CA LEU A 212 1.83 9.06 -12.16
C LEU A 212 2.77 8.67 -13.30
N GLU A 213 2.31 8.77 -14.56
CA GLU A 213 3.11 8.45 -15.76
C GLU A 213 4.33 9.37 -15.90
N ARG A 214 4.19 10.67 -15.55
CA ARG A 214 5.26 11.67 -15.73
C ARG A 214 6.31 11.69 -14.63
N HIS A 215 6.00 11.20 -13.43
CA HIS A 215 6.89 11.29 -12.27
C HIS A 215 7.47 9.95 -11.85
N THR A 216 7.07 8.84 -12.47
CA THR A 216 7.76 7.57 -12.27
C THR A 216 9.13 7.65 -12.93
N PRO A 217 10.25 7.55 -12.16
CA PRO A 217 11.55 7.23 -12.73
C PRO A 217 11.54 5.86 -13.44
N MET A 218 10.45 5.11 -13.29
CA MET A 218 10.18 3.85 -13.97
C MET A 218 9.96 3.99 -15.47
N HIS A 219 9.52 5.16 -15.96
CA HIS A 219 9.35 5.36 -17.39
C HIS A 219 10.73 5.31 -18.08
N SER A 220 11.77 5.98 -17.56
CA SER A 220 13.08 6.01 -18.24
C SER A 220 13.92 4.74 -18.10
N SER A 221 13.66 3.89 -17.11
CA SER A 221 14.39 2.62 -16.94
C SER A 221 13.73 1.43 -17.65
N TYR A 222 12.49 1.58 -18.13
CA TYR A 222 11.73 0.49 -18.76
C TYR A 222 11.04 0.86 -20.08
N VAL A 223 11.04 2.13 -20.50
CA VAL A 223 10.48 2.58 -21.78
C VAL A 223 11.61 3.12 -22.66
N ASN A 224 11.84 2.46 -23.79
CA ASN A 224 12.58 3.06 -24.90
C ASN A 224 11.79 4.30 -25.38
N ASP A 225 12.47 5.44 -25.53
CA ASP A 225 11.92 6.74 -25.98
C ASP A 225 11.31 6.74 -27.41
N SER A 226 10.89 5.60 -27.96
CA SER A 226 10.43 5.46 -29.33
C SER A 226 8.95 5.77 -29.57
N TYR A 227 8.18 6.21 -28.58
CA TYR A 227 6.72 6.41 -28.72
C TYR A 227 6.19 7.75 -28.21
N LEU A 228 6.98 8.82 -28.35
CA LEU A 228 6.46 10.19 -28.33
C LEU A 228 6.48 10.78 -29.74
N VAL A 229 5.45 10.44 -30.52
CA VAL A 229 4.93 11.24 -31.64
C VAL A 229 3.42 11.33 -31.49
#